data_AF-A0A1Y1NKV4-F1
#
_entry.id   AF-A0A1Y1NKV4-F1
#
_cell.length_a   1.000
_cell.length_b   1.000
_cell.length_c   1.000
_cell.angle_alpha   90.00
_cell.angle_beta   90.00
_cell.angle_gamma   90.00
#
_symmetry.space_group_name_H-M   'P 1'
#
loop_
_entity.id
_entity.type
_entity.pdbx_description
1 polymer ?
#
loop_
_entity_poly.entity_id
_entity_poly.type
_entity_poly.pdbx_seq_one_letter_code
_entity_poly.pdbx_strand_id
1 'polypeptide(L)'
;LYVACHINIKCFSCLSFEMATKRKQRKTADENREFNVEWTETFAFIQNTNGFPTCLICQEKLAHNKKSNLERHFTTKHVSFGAKYPVGDARKKAVEELKKSQEKSSFVFKHWSQSSNNVNIASFIISQEIAKRGK
;
A
#
# COMPACT_ATOMS: atom_id res chain seq x y z
N LEU A 1 32.11 35.86 -30.24
CA LEU A 1 31.43 36.89 -29.44
C LEU A 1 30.42 36.19 -28.54
N TYR A 2 30.90 35.80 -27.37
CA TYR A 2 30.10 35.30 -26.25
C TYR A 2 29.28 36.46 -25.68
N VAL A 3 27.98 36.29 -25.44
CA VAL A 3 27.23 37.15 -24.52
C VAL A 3 26.33 36.27 -23.65
N ALA A 4 26.70 36.21 -22.37
CA ALA A 4 25.95 35.64 -21.27
C ALA A 4 24.72 36.51 -20.96
N CYS A 5 23.59 35.90 -20.59
CA CYS A 5 22.49 36.61 -19.93
C CYS A 5 22.35 36.12 -18.49
N HIS A 6 22.61 37.06 -17.60
CA HIS A 6 22.68 36.94 -16.14
C HIS A 6 21.32 36.67 -15.48
N ILE A 7 21.38 35.87 -14.43
CA ILE A 7 20.47 35.86 -13.28
C ILE A 7 20.31 37.28 -12.72
N ASN A 8 19.06 37.70 -12.43
CA ASN A 8 18.84 38.64 -11.33
C ASN A 8 17.46 38.53 -10.67
N ILE A 9 17.57 38.36 -9.37
CA ILE A 9 16.57 38.37 -8.29
C ILE A 9 15.86 39.73 -8.25
N LYS A 10 14.53 39.72 -8.09
CA LYS A 10 13.82 40.78 -7.35
C LYS A 10 12.80 40.15 -6.41
N CYS A 11 13.14 40.20 -5.13
CA CYS A 11 12.25 40.00 -4.00
C CYS A 11 11.80 41.39 -3.56
N PHE A 12 10.48 41.67 -3.49
CA PHE A 12 9.94 42.82 -2.75
C PHE A 12 8.49 42.54 -2.32
N SER A 13 8.39 41.94 -1.14
CA SER A 13 7.41 42.12 -0.06
C SER A 13 6.06 42.85 -0.26
N CYS A 14 5.05 42.25 0.38
CA CYS A 14 3.93 42.86 1.16
C CYS A 14 2.73 43.46 0.39
N LEU A 15 1.60 42.74 0.34
CA LEU A 15 0.52 42.81 1.34
C LEU A 15 -0.72 42.04 0.86
N SER A 16 -1.29 41.29 1.79
CA SER A 16 -2.37 40.33 1.64
C SER A 16 -3.72 40.96 1.28
N PHE A 17 -4.51 40.26 0.47
CA PHE A 17 -5.95 40.12 0.73
C PHE A 17 -6.37 38.69 0.41
N GLU A 18 -6.76 37.97 1.46
CA GLU A 18 -7.22 36.59 1.44
C GLU A 18 -8.51 36.42 0.62
N MET A 19 -8.60 35.31 -0.11
CA MET A 19 -9.76 34.43 0.03
C MET A 19 -9.27 32.99 0.12
N ALA A 20 -8.85 32.61 1.32
CA ALA A 20 -8.84 31.21 1.71
C ALA A 20 -10.29 30.72 1.68
N THR A 21 -10.72 30.11 0.57
CA THR A 21 -11.92 29.28 0.61
C THR A 21 -11.61 28.18 1.61
N LYS A 22 -12.15 28.28 2.84
CA LYS A 22 -12.16 27.18 3.79
C LYS A 22 -12.78 26.01 3.02
N ARG A 23 -11.94 25.09 2.53
CA ARG A 23 -12.43 23.79 2.09
C ARG A 23 -13.08 23.24 3.33
N LYS A 24 -14.42 23.28 3.35
CA LYS A 24 -15.25 22.62 4.36
C LYS A 24 -14.78 21.18 4.30
N GLN A 25 -13.87 20.81 5.21
CA GLN A 25 -13.60 19.42 5.50
C GLN A 25 -14.97 18.87 5.83
N ARG A 26 -15.54 18.11 4.89
CA ARG A 26 -16.81 17.44 5.15
C ARG A 26 -16.49 16.58 6.35
N LYS A 27 -17.05 16.94 7.50
CA LYS A 27 -17.21 16.03 8.61
C LYS A 27 -18.10 14.92 8.04
N THR A 28 -17.50 13.94 7.38
CA THR A 28 -18.15 12.67 7.14
C THR A 28 -18.15 12.02 8.50
N ALA A 29 -19.18 12.38 9.27
CA ALA A 29 -19.63 11.65 10.42
C ALA A 29 -19.64 10.18 10.02
N ASP A 30 -18.85 9.40 10.77
CA ASP A 30 -19.29 8.14 11.37
C ASP A 30 -20.48 7.43 10.72
N GLU A 31 -20.38 7.11 9.43
CA GLU A 31 -21.30 6.20 8.77
C GLU A 31 -20.42 5.14 8.11
N ASN A 32 -20.21 4.05 8.84
CA ASN A 32 -19.82 2.75 8.30
C ASN A 32 -18.49 2.74 7.48
N ARG A 33 -17.35 3.05 8.12
CA ARG A 33 -16.00 2.89 7.51
C ARG A 33 -15.49 1.44 7.58
N GLU A 34 -16.38 0.49 7.78
CA GLU A 34 -16.02 -0.92 7.84
C GLU A 34 -15.78 -1.44 6.43
N PHE A 35 -14.87 -2.41 6.34
CA PHE A 35 -14.56 -3.04 5.07
C PHE A 35 -15.69 -4.03 4.73
N ASN A 36 -16.38 -3.84 3.61
CA ASN A 36 -17.37 -4.82 3.14
C ASN A 36 -16.65 -5.98 2.42
N VAL A 37 -16.89 -7.21 2.87
CA VAL A 37 -16.35 -8.44 2.28
C VAL A 37 -16.67 -8.60 0.78
N GLU A 38 -17.82 -8.10 0.31
CA GLU A 38 -18.21 -8.10 -1.10
C GLU A 38 -17.22 -7.34 -1.99
N TRP A 39 -16.49 -6.37 -1.44
CA TRP A 39 -15.45 -5.64 -2.17
C TRP A 39 -14.26 -6.55 -2.53
N THR A 40 -14.08 -7.64 -1.80
CA THR A 40 -13.10 -8.68 -2.13
C THR A 40 -13.45 -9.32 -3.46
N GLU A 41 -14.68 -9.79 -3.59
CA GLU A 41 -15.14 -10.51 -4.77
C GLU A 41 -15.29 -9.59 -6.00
N THR A 42 -15.71 -8.34 -5.77
CA THR A 42 -16.03 -7.41 -6.86
C THR A 42 -14.82 -6.61 -7.34
N PHE A 43 -13.95 -6.15 -6.43
CA PHE A 43 -12.83 -5.26 -6.73
C PHE A 43 -11.45 -5.85 -6.41
N ALA A 44 -11.37 -7.11 -5.95
CA ALA A 44 -10.11 -7.77 -5.58
C ALA A 44 -9.35 -7.03 -4.46
N PHE A 45 -10.06 -6.58 -3.42
CA PHE A 45 -9.46 -5.94 -2.24
C PHE A 45 -9.61 -6.80 -0.99
N ILE A 46 -8.65 -6.72 -0.07
CA ILE A 46 -8.75 -7.33 1.26
C ILE A 46 -8.47 -6.29 2.34
N GLN A 47 -8.98 -6.52 3.55
CA GLN A 47 -8.60 -5.72 4.70
C GLN A 47 -7.23 -6.16 5.23
N ASN A 48 -6.29 -5.23 5.33
CA ASN A 48 -4.99 -5.49 5.97
C ASN A 48 -5.13 -5.45 7.51
N THR A 49 -4.09 -5.90 8.22
CA THR A 49 -3.99 -5.87 9.69
C THR A 49 -4.21 -4.48 10.30
N ASN A 50 -3.90 -3.41 9.55
CA ASN A 50 -4.14 -2.03 9.94
C ASN A 50 -5.59 -1.55 9.70
N GLY A 51 -6.49 -2.43 9.26
CA GLY A 51 -7.89 -2.10 8.97
C GLY A 51 -8.14 -1.42 7.61
N PHE A 52 -7.09 -1.13 6.84
CA PHE A 52 -7.17 -0.46 5.55
C PHE A 52 -7.25 -1.45 4.37
N PRO A 53 -7.96 -1.09 3.28
CA PRO A 53 -8.09 -1.98 2.14
C PRO A 53 -6.81 -2.01 1.31
N THR A 54 -6.40 -3.21 0.90
CA THR A 54 -5.21 -3.50 0.10
C THR A 54 -5.62 -4.28 -1.14
N CYS A 55 -5.13 -3.85 -2.30
CA CYS A 55 -5.44 -4.50 -3.58
C CYS A 55 -4.66 -5.82 -3.71
N LEU A 56 -5.33 -6.91 -4.06
CA LEU A 56 -4.71 -8.23 -4.28
C LEU A 56 -3.92 -8.32 -5.59
N ILE A 57 -4.15 -7.41 -6.54
CA ILE A 57 -3.53 -7.46 -7.87
C ILE A 57 -2.18 -6.72 -7.86
N CYS A 58 -2.13 -5.52 -7.27
CA CYS A 58 -0.92 -4.69 -7.22
C CYS A 58 -0.35 -4.46 -5.82
N GLN A 59 -0.98 -4.98 -4.76
CA GLN A 59 -0.53 -4.84 -3.38
C GLN A 59 -0.52 -3.40 -2.84
N GLU A 60 -1.16 -2.46 -3.54
CA GLU A 60 -1.30 -1.08 -3.10
C GLU A 60 -2.34 -0.95 -1.97
N LYS A 61 -2.00 -0.19 -0.94
CA LYS A 61 -2.88 0.10 0.20
C LYS A 61 -3.59 1.43 -0.01
N LEU A 62 -4.89 1.48 0.26
CA LEU A 62 -5.64 2.74 0.24
C LEU A 62 -5.83 3.26 1.66
N ALA A 63 -5.74 4.59 1.83
CA ALA A 63 -5.89 5.23 3.14
C ALA A 63 -7.32 5.24 3.71
N HIS A 64 -8.32 4.90 2.89
CA HIS A 64 -9.72 4.99 3.29
C HIS A 64 -10.55 3.82 2.75
N ASN A 65 -11.35 3.20 3.64
CA ASN A 65 -12.43 2.28 3.28
C ASN A 65 -13.59 3.06 2.66
N LYS A 66 -13.49 3.32 1.36
CA LYS A 66 -14.57 3.92 0.57
C LYS A 66 -14.71 3.16 -0.73
N LYS A 67 -15.91 2.67 -1.03
CA LYS A 67 -16.23 1.97 -2.29
C LYS A 67 -15.74 2.74 -3.52
N SER A 68 -15.98 4.05 -3.58
CA SER A 68 -15.55 4.88 -4.71
C SER A 68 -14.04 4.92 -4.92
N ASN A 69 -13.25 4.81 -3.85
CA ASN A 69 -11.79 4.73 -3.96
C ASN A 69 -11.35 3.38 -4.55
N LEU A 70 -11.97 2.29 -4.10
CA LEU A 70 -11.70 0.92 -4.55
C LEU A 70 -12.08 0.76 -6.03
N GLU A 71 -13.28 1.23 -6.38
CA GLU A 71 -13.82 1.18 -7.74
C GLU A 71 -12.96 2.00 -8.72
N ARG A 72 -12.59 3.23 -8.34
CA ARG A 72 -11.67 4.04 -9.15
C ARG A 72 -10.31 3.38 -9.30
N HIS A 73 -9.75 2.82 -8.23
CA HIS A 73 -8.48 2.12 -8.31
C HIS A 73 -8.58 0.93 -9.27
N PHE A 74 -9.59 0.08 -9.13
CA PHE A 74 -9.80 -1.09 -9.98
C PHE A 74 -10.00 -0.72 -11.46
N THR A 75 -10.88 0.25 -11.73
CA THR A 75 -11.20 0.66 -13.11
C THR A 75 -10.11 1.45 -13.79
N THR A 76 -9.14 2.04 -13.06
CA THR A 76 -8.03 2.78 -13.68
C THR A 76 -6.76 1.95 -13.80
N LYS A 77 -6.41 1.16 -12.77
CA LYS A 77 -5.18 0.36 -12.75
C LYS A 77 -5.35 -1.06 -13.27
N HIS A 78 -6.58 -1.58 -13.21
CA HIS A 78 -6.87 -2.99 -13.46
C HIS A 78 -7.97 -3.20 -14.52
N VAL A 79 -8.03 -2.29 -15.50
CA VAL A 79 -8.93 -2.40 -16.68
C VAL A 79 -8.80 -3.77 -17.34
N SER A 80 -7.57 -4.21 -17.62
CA SER A 80 -7.30 -5.48 -18.29
C SER A 80 -7.78 -6.69 -17.48
N PHE A 81 -7.69 -6.61 -16.16
CA PHE A 81 -8.20 -7.67 -15.28
C PHE A 81 -9.72 -7.69 -15.30
N GLY A 82 -10.37 -6.52 -15.21
CA GLY A 82 -11.82 -6.41 -15.30
C GLY A 82 -12.37 -6.88 -16.65
N ALA A 83 -11.64 -6.66 -17.75
CA ALA A 83 -11.98 -7.16 -19.08
C ALA A 83 -11.83 -8.68 -19.21
N LYS A 84 -10.76 -9.26 -18.63
CA LYS A 84 -10.52 -10.71 -18.65
C LYS A 84 -11.49 -11.47 -17.74
N TYR A 85 -11.86 -10.88 -16.60
CA TYR A 85 -12.72 -11.48 -15.59
C TYR A 85 -13.91 -10.54 -15.31
N PRO A 86 -15.01 -10.64 -16.08
CA PRO A 86 -16.22 -9.86 -15.82
C PRO A 86 -16.82 -10.21 -14.45
N VAL A 87 -17.71 -9.35 -13.95
CA VAL A 87 -18.37 -9.55 -12.64
C VAL A 87 -19.13 -10.88 -12.67
N GLY A 88 -18.94 -11.70 -11.64
CA GLY A 88 -19.54 -13.04 -11.53
C GLY A 88 -18.54 -14.07 -11.01
N ASP A 89 -18.88 -15.35 -11.14
CA ASP A 89 -18.10 -16.46 -10.57
C ASP A 89 -16.68 -16.55 -11.12
N ALA A 90 -16.48 -16.19 -12.38
CA ALA A 90 -15.15 -16.15 -13.00
C ALA A 90 -14.20 -15.20 -12.24
N ARG A 91 -14.69 -14.02 -11.86
CA ARG A 91 -13.91 -13.06 -11.05
C ARG A 91 -13.71 -13.56 -9.63
N LYS A 92 -14.75 -14.11 -8.99
CA LYS A 92 -14.63 -14.68 -7.64
C LYS A 92 -13.53 -15.73 -7.57
N LYS A 93 -13.52 -16.65 -8.54
CA LYS A 93 -12.49 -17.70 -8.63
C LYS A 93 -11.09 -17.11 -8.83
N ALA A 94 -10.94 -16.14 -9.72
CA ALA A 94 -9.65 -15.48 -9.94
C ALA A 94 -9.14 -14.75 -8.68
N VAL A 95 -10.03 -14.10 -7.94
CA VAL A 95 -9.70 -13.44 -6.66
C VAL A 95 -9.25 -14.47 -5.61
N GLU A 96 -9.93 -15.60 -5.50
CA GLU A 96 -9.56 -16.67 -4.57
C GLU A 96 -8.20 -17.29 -4.94
N GLU A 97 -7.90 -17.46 -6.22
CA GLU A 97 -6.58 -17.90 -6.69
C GLU A 97 -5.48 -16.88 -6.34
N LEU A 98 -5.75 -15.59 -6.49
CA LEU A 98 -4.84 -14.52 -6.07
C LEU A 98 -4.55 -14.59 -4.57
N LYS A 99 -5.57 -14.74 -3.72
CA LYS A 99 -5.41 -14.88 -2.26
C LYS A 99 -4.51 -16.07 -1.92
N LYS A 100 -4.80 -17.25 -2.47
CA LYS A 100 -3.99 -18.46 -2.26
C LYS A 100 -2.54 -18.26 -2.70
N SER A 101 -2.31 -17.59 -3.83
CA SER A 101 -0.96 -17.31 -4.32
C SER A 101 -0.17 -16.39 -3.38
N GLN A 102 -0.85 -15.38 -2.82
CA GLN A 102 -0.27 -14.43 -1.89
C GLN A 102 0.04 -15.05 -0.53
N GLU A 103 -0.84 -15.92 -0.02
CA GLU A 103 -0.62 -16.68 1.22
C GLU A 103 0.59 -17.59 1.10
N LYS A 104 0.71 -18.32 -0.02
CA LYS A 104 1.88 -19.17 -0.31
C LYS A 104 3.16 -18.34 -0.34
N SER A 105 3.16 -17.22 -1.05
CA SER A 105 4.32 -16.33 -1.13
C SER A 105 4.71 -15.78 0.25
N SER A 106 3.71 -15.41 1.06
CA SER A 106 3.91 -14.92 2.42
C SER A 106 4.46 -16.01 3.34
N PHE A 107 4.00 -17.25 3.20
CA PHE A 107 4.50 -18.39 3.96
C PHE A 107 5.97 -18.68 3.65
N VAL A 108 6.33 -18.76 2.35
CA VAL A 108 7.72 -18.98 1.92
C VAL A 108 8.63 -17.86 2.43
N PHE A 109 8.20 -16.60 2.33
CA PHE A 109 8.95 -15.46 2.84
C PHE A 109 9.18 -15.54 4.35
N LYS A 110 8.14 -15.88 5.14
CA LYS A 110 8.25 -16.06 6.59
C LYS A 110 9.25 -17.17 6.95
N HIS A 111 9.17 -18.31 6.27
CA HIS A 111 10.10 -19.41 6.49
C HIS A 111 11.55 -19.00 6.21
N TRP A 112 11.79 -18.28 5.10
CA TRP A 112 13.10 -17.74 4.76
C TRP A 112 13.62 -16.75 5.82
N SER A 113 12.77 -15.83 6.25
CA SER A 113 13.12 -14.83 7.27
C SER A 113 13.47 -15.50 8.61
N GLN A 114 12.69 -16.50 9.03
CA GLN A 114 12.96 -17.27 10.25
C GLN A 114 14.27 -18.05 10.17
N SER A 115 14.54 -18.71 9.04
CA SER A 115 15.80 -19.42 8.83
C SER A 115 17.01 -18.50 8.95
N SER A 116 16.96 -17.32 8.31
CA SER A 116 17.98 -16.28 8.44
C SER A 116 18.19 -15.84 9.89
N ASN A 117 17.10 -15.58 10.63
CA ASN A 117 17.18 -15.15 12.02
C ASN A 117 17.81 -16.22 12.92
N ASN A 118 17.46 -17.50 12.70
CA ASN A 118 18.01 -18.62 13.47
C ASN A 118 19.52 -18.78 13.26
N VAL A 119 20.01 -18.65 12.02
CA VAL A 119 21.44 -18.70 11.71
C VAL A 119 22.20 -17.55 12.38
N ASN A 120 21.63 -16.34 12.37
CA ASN A 120 22.22 -15.17 13.02
C ASN A 120 22.33 -15.36 14.54
N ILE A 121 21.27 -15.88 15.19
CA ILE A 121 21.27 -16.16 16.63
C ILE A 121 22.33 -17.20 16.98
N ALA A 122 22.42 -18.30 16.22
CA ALA A 122 23.43 -19.34 16.45
C ALA A 122 24.86 -18.77 16.31
N SER A 123 25.11 -17.99 15.27
CA SER A 123 26.42 -17.35 15.03
C SER A 123 26.81 -16.37 16.14
N PHE A 124 25.83 -15.58 16.63
CA PHE A 124 26.03 -14.68 17.77
C PHE A 124 26.39 -15.44 19.05
N ILE A 125 25.66 -16.52 19.35
CA ILE A 125 25.93 -17.37 20.52
C ILE A 125 27.34 -17.97 20.45
N ILE A 126 27.72 -18.52 19.29
CA ILE A 126 29.06 -19.10 19.07
C ILE A 126 30.14 -18.03 19.27
N SER A 127 29.96 -16.85 18.67
CA SER A 127 30.93 -15.75 18.78
C SER A 127 31.07 -15.26 20.23
N GLN A 128 29.95 -15.15 20.95
CA GLN A 128 29.95 -14.77 22.36
C GLN A 128 30.71 -15.80 23.22
N GLU A 129 30.51 -17.09 22.95
CA GLU A 129 31.19 -18.15 23.68
C GLU A 129 32.70 -18.17 23.40
N ILE A 130 33.11 -17.96 22.14
CA ILE A 130 34.53 -17.82 21.77
C ILE A 130 35.15 -16.61 22.50
N ALA A 131 34.48 -15.47 22.52
CA ALA A 131 34.96 -14.26 23.17
C ALA A 131 35.11 -14.41 24.70
N LYS A 132 34.26 -15.22 25.35
CA LYS A 132 34.38 -15.53 26.79
C LYS A 132 35.58 -16.41 27.11
N ARG A 133 35.94 -17.33 26.22
CA ARG A 133 37.03 -18.32 26.40
C ARG A 133 38.40 -17.81 25.96
N GLY A 134 38.45 -16.79 25.11
CA GLY A 134 39.69 -16.17 24.62
C GLY A 134 40.32 -15.13 25.55
N LYS A 135 39.95 -15.13 26.85
CA LYS A 135 40.58 -14.32 27.90
C LYS A 135 41.43 -15.20 28.81
#